data_AF-A0A640XRB7-F1
#
_entry.id   AF-A0A640XRB7-F1
#
_cell.length_a   1.000
_cell.length_b   1.000
_cell.length_c   1.000
_cell.angle_alpha   90.00
_cell.angle_beta   90.00
_cell.angle_gamma   90.00
#
_symmetry.space_group_name_H-M   'P 1'
#
loop_
_entity.id
_entity.type
_entity.pdbx_description
1 polymer ?
#
loop_
_entity_poly.entity_id
_entity_poly.type
_entity_poly.pdbx_seq_one_letter_code
_entity_poly.pdbx_strand_id
1 'polypeptide(L)'
;MLLERLIKDNPQFHLHEGVSTSWAIHPDTLRFLYSMLTPSMSTLETGCGHTTVIFSIVNTKHICITPDLGEAERVQQYCAKLGLTENITFIIESSDKILPQNGLIQSELDLIFIDGAHRFPIPIIDWYYTAFKLKPGGIVCVDDFKIPSVKILYDFLSIEEEWELIKIMNNTAFFKKLQEPKNVNDWTGQKINLPYCYDINKRNKESIINKLKLSHLIKRLKKLKG
;
A
#
# COMPACT_ATOMS: atom_id res chain seq x y z
N MET A 1 -1.66 -16.92 24.99
CA MET A 1 -2.55 -16.50 23.87
C MET A 1 -1.88 -16.90 22.56
N LEU A 2 -2.62 -17.19 21.49
CA LEU A 2 -2.08 -17.75 20.23
C LEU A 2 -1.10 -16.80 19.52
N LEU A 3 -1.33 -15.49 19.57
CA LEU A 3 -0.40 -14.45 19.07
C LEU A 3 1.02 -14.59 19.66
N GLU A 4 1.13 -14.68 20.98
CA GLU A 4 2.44 -14.79 21.65
C GLU A 4 3.11 -16.14 21.34
N ARG A 5 2.31 -17.18 21.05
CA ARG A 5 2.85 -18.45 20.57
C ARG A 5 3.40 -18.33 19.16
N LEU A 6 2.70 -17.67 18.23
CA LEU A 6 3.22 -17.38 16.89
C LEU A 6 4.56 -16.63 16.95
N ILE A 7 4.66 -15.58 17.77
CA ILE A 7 5.89 -14.81 17.96
C ILE A 7 7.02 -15.68 18.52
N LYS A 8 6.71 -16.52 19.52
CA LYS A 8 7.70 -17.42 20.15
C LYS A 8 8.16 -18.52 19.22
N ASP A 9 7.24 -19.14 18.49
CA ASP A 9 7.52 -20.26 17.59
C ASP A 9 8.31 -19.77 16.35
N ASN A 10 8.10 -18.52 15.93
CA ASN A 10 8.73 -17.87 14.77
C ASN A 10 8.83 -18.82 13.55
N PRO A 11 7.68 -19.38 13.08
CA PRO A 11 7.67 -20.36 12.00
C PRO A 11 8.28 -19.79 10.71
N GLN A 12 9.12 -20.59 10.05
CA GLN A 12 9.80 -20.19 8.82
C GLN A 12 8.94 -20.58 7.61
N PHE A 13 8.11 -19.63 7.14
CA PHE A 13 7.18 -19.88 6.04
C PHE A 13 7.78 -19.71 4.64
N HIS A 14 8.93 -19.07 4.50
CA HIS A 14 9.50 -18.71 3.21
C HIS A 14 10.66 -19.63 2.85
N LEU A 15 10.98 -19.72 1.56
CA LEU A 15 12.18 -20.38 1.06
C LEU A 15 13.03 -19.37 0.30
N HIS A 16 14.27 -19.18 0.73
CA HIS A 16 15.26 -18.37 0.02
C HIS A 16 16.41 -19.27 -0.40
N GLU A 17 16.60 -19.44 -1.71
CA GLU A 17 17.63 -20.34 -2.28
C GLU A 17 17.55 -21.78 -1.72
N GLY A 18 16.32 -22.25 -1.46
CA GLY A 18 16.06 -23.57 -0.90
C GLY A 18 16.20 -23.68 0.63
N VAL A 19 16.58 -22.60 1.31
CA VAL A 19 16.69 -22.54 2.77
C VAL A 19 15.44 -21.92 3.38
N SER A 20 14.89 -22.58 4.40
CA SER A 20 13.74 -22.06 5.15
C SER A 20 14.11 -20.79 5.91
N THR A 21 13.33 -19.73 5.69
CA THR A 21 13.56 -18.41 6.27
C THR A 21 12.25 -17.75 6.70
N SER A 22 12.38 -16.68 7.47
CA SER A 22 11.28 -15.88 7.99
C SER A 22 11.54 -14.43 7.61
N TRP A 23 10.62 -13.91 6.80
CA TRP A 23 10.49 -12.48 6.53
C TRP A 23 9.35 -11.88 7.37
N ALA A 24 9.17 -12.41 8.59
CA ALA A 24 8.15 -11.90 9.49
C ALA A 24 8.35 -10.41 9.77
N ILE A 25 7.26 -9.65 9.68
CA ILE A 25 7.21 -8.30 10.24
C ILE A 25 7.53 -8.31 11.75
N HIS A 26 7.93 -7.16 12.27
CA HIS A 26 8.34 -7.04 13.67
C HIS A 26 7.24 -7.49 14.65
N PRO A 27 7.57 -8.17 15.77
CA PRO A 27 6.58 -8.64 16.74
C PRO A 27 5.63 -7.56 17.27
N ASP A 28 6.12 -6.34 17.47
CA ASP A 28 5.25 -5.24 17.92
C ASP A 28 4.29 -4.77 16.84
N THR A 29 4.68 -4.87 15.57
CA THR A 29 3.77 -4.68 14.43
C THR A 29 2.70 -5.77 14.42
N LEU A 30 3.05 -7.04 14.67
CA LEU A 30 2.06 -8.13 14.79
C LEU A 30 1.07 -7.88 15.92
N ARG A 31 1.53 -7.44 17.09
CA ARG A 31 0.66 -7.08 18.23
C ARG A 31 -0.25 -5.92 17.90
N PHE A 32 0.26 -4.90 17.22
CA PHE A 32 -0.54 -3.76 16.80
C PHE A 32 -1.60 -4.17 15.77
N LEU A 33 -1.23 -4.93 14.73
CA LEU A 33 -2.16 -5.49 13.77
C LEU A 33 -3.26 -6.30 14.46
N TYR A 34 -2.88 -7.24 15.34
CA TYR A 34 -3.82 -8.03 16.12
C TYR A 34 -4.82 -7.18 16.92
N SER A 35 -4.37 -6.06 17.51
CA SER A 35 -5.23 -5.17 18.30
C SER A 35 -6.28 -4.41 17.48
N MET A 36 -6.08 -4.25 16.17
CA MET A 36 -7.03 -3.57 15.29
C MET A 36 -8.11 -4.50 14.72
N LEU A 37 -7.85 -5.80 14.69
CA LEU A 37 -8.70 -6.77 13.99
C LEU A 37 -9.88 -7.22 14.85
N THR A 38 -10.99 -7.51 14.19
CA THR A 38 -12.17 -8.14 14.81
C THR A 38 -12.70 -9.25 13.90
N PRO A 39 -13.37 -10.29 14.45
CA PRO A 39 -13.86 -11.42 13.65
C PRO A 39 -14.84 -11.03 12.52
N SER A 40 -15.53 -9.90 12.65
CA SER A 40 -16.47 -9.42 11.61
C SER A 40 -15.79 -8.79 10.40
N MET A 41 -14.47 -8.57 10.44
CA MET A 41 -13.77 -7.87 9.38
C MET A 41 -13.56 -8.75 8.14
N SER A 42 -13.76 -8.14 6.96
CA SER A 42 -13.31 -8.66 5.67
C SER A 42 -11.94 -8.07 5.34
N THR A 43 -10.95 -8.92 5.13
CA THR A 43 -9.55 -8.50 5.02
C THR A 43 -8.88 -9.13 3.81
N LEU A 44 -7.91 -8.43 3.23
CA LEU A 44 -7.09 -8.92 2.13
C LEU A 44 -5.63 -8.63 2.40
N GLU A 45 -4.74 -9.56 2.05
CA GLU A 45 -3.31 -9.28 1.96
C GLU A 45 -2.73 -9.73 0.61
N THR A 46 -1.72 -9.00 0.15
CA THR A 46 -0.77 -9.48 -0.85
C THR A 46 0.53 -9.83 -0.13
N GLY A 47 1.05 -11.03 -0.37
CA GLY A 47 2.04 -11.66 0.51
C GLY A 47 1.41 -12.69 1.45
N CYS A 48 2.22 -13.55 2.06
CA CYS A 48 1.74 -14.59 2.96
C CYS A 48 2.82 -14.87 4.02
N GLY A 49 2.39 -15.12 5.27
CA GLY A 49 3.31 -15.39 6.37
C GLY A 49 2.66 -15.20 7.74
N HIS A 50 3.36 -14.47 8.61
CA HIS A 50 2.91 -14.29 10.00
C HIS A 50 1.63 -13.45 10.09
N THR A 51 1.48 -12.44 9.21
CA THR A 51 0.24 -11.63 9.13
C THR A 51 -0.96 -12.50 8.77
N THR A 52 -0.82 -13.43 7.83
CA THR A 52 -1.85 -14.41 7.47
C THR A 52 -2.33 -15.20 8.68
N VAL A 53 -1.38 -15.67 9.50
CA VAL A 53 -1.70 -16.40 10.75
C VAL A 53 -2.42 -15.50 11.74
N ILE A 54 -2.07 -14.21 11.84
CA ILE A 54 -2.80 -13.24 12.68
C ILE A 54 -4.26 -13.10 12.26
N PHE A 55 -4.52 -12.96 10.95
CA PHE A 55 -5.89 -12.91 10.43
C PHE A 55 -6.67 -14.21 10.75
N SER A 56 -6.00 -15.37 10.71
CA SER A 56 -6.59 -16.64 11.13
C SER A 56 -6.87 -16.70 12.63
N ILE A 57 -5.93 -16.28 13.48
CA ILE A 57 -6.10 -16.25 14.95
C ILE A 57 -7.29 -15.38 15.35
N VAL A 58 -7.51 -14.25 14.68
CA VAL A 58 -8.65 -13.34 14.97
C VAL A 58 -9.95 -13.82 14.33
N ASN A 59 -9.89 -14.82 13.44
CA ASN A 59 -11.02 -15.36 12.71
C ASN A 59 -11.73 -14.32 11.82
N THR A 60 -10.95 -13.49 11.10
CA THR A 60 -11.49 -12.56 10.08
C THR A 60 -11.93 -13.33 8.82
N LYS A 61 -12.71 -12.72 7.94
CA LYS A 61 -12.92 -13.24 6.58
C LYS A 61 -11.73 -12.81 5.71
N HIS A 62 -10.71 -13.65 5.60
CA HIS A 62 -9.42 -13.26 5.03
C HIS A 62 -9.17 -13.82 3.62
N ILE A 63 -8.64 -12.99 2.73
CA ILE A 63 -8.12 -13.39 1.42
C ILE A 63 -6.61 -13.17 1.43
N CYS A 64 -5.84 -14.21 1.14
CA CYS A 64 -4.38 -14.14 1.03
C CYS A 64 -3.97 -14.43 -0.42
N ILE A 65 -3.29 -13.48 -1.06
CA ILE A 65 -2.79 -13.59 -2.43
C ILE A 65 -1.27 -13.78 -2.40
N THR A 66 -0.80 -14.96 -2.82
CA THR A 66 0.63 -15.27 -2.95
C THR A 66 0.86 -16.17 -4.16
N PRO A 67 1.94 -16.00 -4.94
CA PRO A 67 2.26 -16.93 -6.03
C PRO A 67 2.88 -18.26 -5.53
N ASP A 68 3.28 -18.36 -4.26
CA ASP A 68 3.94 -19.55 -3.71
C ASP A 68 2.94 -20.48 -3.00
N LEU A 69 2.59 -21.58 -3.67
CA LEU A 69 1.74 -22.63 -3.10
C LEU A 69 2.33 -23.22 -1.81
N GLY A 70 3.64 -23.46 -1.78
CA GLY A 70 4.30 -24.09 -0.64
C GLY A 70 4.28 -23.19 0.59
N GLU A 71 4.37 -21.88 0.41
CA GLU A 71 4.22 -20.90 1.48
C GLU A 71 2.82 -20.94 2.10
N ALA A 72 1.78 -20.91 1.25
CA ALA A 72 0.39 -21.06 1.68
C ALA A 72 0.16 -22.38 2.44
N GLU A 73 0.68 -23.50 1.93
CA GLU A 73 0.58 -24.80 2.58
C GLU A 73 1.26 -24.82 3.97
N ARG A 74 2.45 -24.21 4.11
CA ARG A 74 3.15 -24.13 5.41
C ARG A 74 2.37 -23.29 6.42
N VAL A 75 1.77 -22.18 5.99
CA VAL A 75 0.88 -21.37 6.83
C VAL A 75 -0.35 -22.17 7.25
N GLN A 76 -1.03 -22.83 6.31
CA GLN A 76 -2.20 -23.67 6.61
C GLN A 76 -1.87 -24.79 7.61
N GLN A 77 -0.76 -25.49 7.41
CA GLN A 77 -0.29 -26.53 8.32
C GLN A 77 -0.01 -25.97 9.72
N TYR A 78 0.56 -24.76 9.83
CA TYR A 78 0.79 -24.13 11.11
C TYR A 78 -0.52 -23.73 11.79
N CYS A 79 -1.48 -23.13 11.07
CA CYS A 79 -2.81 -22.81 11.59
C CYS A 79 -3.55 -24.07 12.07
N ALA A 80 -3.48 -25.18 11.33
CA ALA A 80 -4.06 -26.46 11.73
C ALA A 80 -3.42 -27.01 13.03
N LYS A 81 -2.10 -26.90 13.19
CA LYS A 81 -1.40 -27.27 14.44
C LYS A 81 -1.83 -26.43 15.64
N LEU A 82 -2.31 -25.21 15.41
CA LEU A 82 -2.87 -24.33 16.44
C LEU A 82 -4.37 -24.59 16.72
N GLY A 83 -5.02 -25.46 15.94
CA GLY A 83 -6.45 -25.73 16.06
C GLY A 83 -7.33 -24.57 15.58
N LEU A 84 -6.84 -23.75 14.64
CA LEU A 84 -7.59 -22.63 14.07
C LEU A 84 -8.62 -23.12 13.05
N THR A 85 -9.74 -22.40 12.95
CA THR A 85 -10.77 -22.62 11.94
C THR A 85 -10.28 -22.19 10.56
N GLU A 86 -10.75 -22.86 9.50
CA GLU A 86 -10.47 -22.46 8.13
C GLU A 86 -11.25 -21.19 7.78
N ASN A 87 -10.57 -20.05 7.84
CA ASN A 87 -11.14 -18.72 7.58
C ASN A 87 -10.34 -17.91 6.54
N ILE A 88 -9.35 -18.54 5.91
CA ILE A 88 -8.49 -17.94 4.88
C ILE A 88 -8.84 -18.55 3.52
N THR A 89 -9.15 -17.68 2.57
CA THR A 89 -9.19 -18.03 1.14
C THR A 89 -7.83 -17.71 0.51
N PHE A 90 -7.06 -18.75 0.17
CA PHE A 90 -5.81 -18.58 -0.56
C PHE A 90 -6.05 -18.48 -2.06
N ILE A 91 -5.38 -17.53 -2.69
CA ILE A 91 -5.33 -17.37 -4.15
C ILE A 91 -3.87 -17.52 -4.57
N ILE A 92 -3.59 -18.61 -5.28
CA ILE A 92 -2.23 -18.97 -5.71
C ILE A 92 -1.94 -18.39 -7.10
N GLU A 93 -1.61 -17.10 -7.14
CA GLU A 93 -1.21 -16.35 -8.34
C GLU A 93 -0.55 -15.03 -7.93
N SER A 94 0.18 -14.39 -8.85
CA SER A 94 0.72 -13.04 -8.63
C SER A 94 -0.41 -11.99 -8.55
N SER A 95 -0.25 -11.02 -7.63
CA SER A 95 -1.27 -9.99 -7.37
C SER A 95 -1.59 -9.14 -8.60
N ASP A 96 -0.58 -8.83 -9.42
CA ASP A 96 -0.70 -8.06 -10.66
C ASP A 96 -1.53 -8.74 -11.75
N LYS A 97 -1.73 -10.07 -11.67
CA LYS A 97 -2.58 -10.81 -12.60
C LYS A 97 -3.98 -11.05 -12.06
N ILE A 98 -4.13 -11.27 -10.76
CA ILE A 98 -5.43 -11.62 -10.17
C ILE A 98 -6.27 -10.40 -9.81
N LEU A 99 -5.66 -9.35 -9.26
CA LEU A 99 -6.39 -8.16 -8.81
C LEU A 99 -7.14 -7.42 -9.93
N PRO A 100 -6.65 -7.37 -11.19
CA PRO A 100 -7.40 -6.80 -12.30
C PRO A 100 -8.65 -7.61 -12.72
N GLN A 101 -8.80 -8.86 -12.27
CA GLN A 101 -9.89 -9.72 -12.70
C GLN A 101 -11.19 -9.39 -11.95
N ASN A 102 -12.27 -9.19 -12.71
CA ASN A 102 -13.56 -8.83 -12.16
C ASN A 102 -14.20 -9.99 -11.37
N GLY A 103 -14.80 -9.66 -10.22
CA GLY A 103 -15.64 -10.59 -9.45
C GLY A 103 -14.91 -11.51 -8.47
N LEU A 104 -13.57 -11.56 -8.47
CA LEU A 104 -12.81 -12.43 -7.55
C LEU A 104 -12.67 -11.85 -6.14
N ILE A 105 -12.37 -10.55 -6.06
CA ILE A 105 -12.20 -9.86 -4.78
C ILE A 105 -13.46 -9.06 -4.48
N GLN A 106 -14.09 -9.37 -3.35
CA GLN A 106 -15.26 -8.65 -2.83
C GLN A 106 -14.95 -7.19 -2.50
N SER A 107 -15.96 -6.33 -2.60
CA SER A 107 -15.90 -4.94 -2.12
C SER A 107 -16.13 -4.88 -0.59
N GLU A 108 -16.11 -3.67 -0.04
CA GLU A 108 -16.33 -3.40 1.39
C GLU A 108 -15.29 -4.05 2.32
N LEU A 109 -14.03 -4.10 1.89
CA LEU A 109 -12.92 -4.53 2.72
C LEU A 109 -12.74 -3.56 3.90
N ASP A 110 -12.42 -4.12 5.07
CA ASP A 110 -12.09 -3.38 6.29
C ASP A 110 -10.60 -3.07 6.39
N LEU A 111 -9.76 -3.99 5.89
CA LEU A 111 -8.31 -3.84 5.91
C LEU A 111 -7.65 -4.51 4.71
N ILE A 112 -6.67 -3.82 4.13
CA ILE A 112 -5.74 -4.35 3.13
C ILE A 112 -4.33 -4.30 3.71
N PHE A 113 -3.57 -5.37 3.55
CA PHE A 113 -2.16 -5.44 3.95
C PHE A 113 -1.29 -5.68 2.71
N ILE A 114 -0.45 -4.71 2.34
CA ILE A 114 0.45 -4.79 1.18
C ILE A 114 1.84 -5.18 1.68
N ASP A 115 2.21 -6.44 1.47
CA ASP A 115 3.47 -7.06 1.92
C ASP A 115 3.92 -8.17 0.95
N GLY A 116 3.60 -7.99 -0.33
CA GLY A 116 3.87 -8.95 -1.39
C GLY A 116 5.20 -8.68 -2.09
N ALA A 117 5.18 -8.69 -3.42
CA ALA A 117 6.39 -8.35 -4.16
C ALA A 117 6.68 -6.83 -4.05
N HIS A 118 7.87 -6.48 -3.54
CA HIS A 118 8.29 -5.09 -3.42
C HIS A 118 8.85 -4.47 -4.70
N ARG A 119 8.97 -5.21 -5.81
CA ARG A 119 9.50 -4.68 -7.09
C ARG A 119 8.57 -3.63 -7.67
N PHE A 120 9.12 -2.56 -8.26
CA PHE A 120 8.30 -1.58 -8.98
C PHE A 120 7.58 -2.24 -10.17
N PRO A 121 6.27 -1.98 -10.39
CA PRO A 121 5.36 -1.07 -9.67
C PRO A 121 4.37 -1.79 -8.72
N ILE A 122 4.69 -3.00 -8.25
CA ILE A 122 3.72 -3.91 -7.63
C ILE A 122 2.96 -3.32 -6.43
N PRO A 123 3.58 -2.64 -5.44
CA PRO A 123 2.83 -2.05 -4.33
C PRO A 123 1.75 -1.05 -4.79
N ILE A 124 2.05 -0.30 -5.86
CA ILE A 124 1.11 0.66 -6.46
C ILE A 124 -0.03 -0.08 -7.16
N ILE A 125 0.26 -1.18 -7.86
CA ILE A 125 -0.77 -2.04 -8.49
C ILE A 125 -1.68 -2.66 -7.42
N ASP A 126 -1.10 -3.21 -6.36
CA ASP A 126 -1.81 -3.81 -5.25
C ASP A 126 -2.77 -2.80 -4.62
N TRP A 127 -2.26 -1.62 -4.28
CA TRP A 127 -3.09 -0.52 -3.78
C TRP A 127 -4.16 -0.10 -4.81
N TYR A 128 -3.80 0.13 -6.07
CA TYR A 128 -4.72 0.65 -7.09
C TYR A 128 -5.97 -0.21 -7.25
N TYR A 129 -5.81 -1.53 -7.34
CA TYR A 129 -6.93 -2.46 -7.54
C TYR A 129 -7.71 -2.77 -6.26
N THR A 130 -7.14 -2.51 -5.08
CA THR A 130 -7.78 -2.83 -3.80
C THR A 130 -8.37 -1.59 -3.11
N ALA A 131 -7.85 -0.39 -3.35
CA ALA A 131 -8.27 0.85 -2.69
C ALA A 131 -9.75 1.20 -2.95
N PHE A 132 -10.29 0.91 -4.13
CA PHE A 132 -11.73 1.09 -4.42
C PHE A 132 -12.62 0.02 -3.78
N LYS A 133 -12.05 -1.11 -3.39
CA LYS A 133 -12.75 -2.17 -2.66
C LYS A 133 -12.73 -1.94 -1.15
N LEU A 134 -11.84 -1.06 -0.67
CA LEU A 134 -11.78 -0.63 0.71
C LEU A 134 -12.84 0.43 1.00
N LYS A 135 -13.62 0.24 2.06
CA LYS A 135 -14.62 1.21 2.47
C LYS A 135 -13.99 2.45 3.11
N PRO A 136 -14.64 3.63 3.09
CA PRO A 136 -14.27 4.73 3.95
C PRO A 136 -14.26 4.29 5.43
N GLY A 137 -13.19 4.62 6.13
CA GLY A 137 -12.88 4.15 7.48
C GLY A 137 -12.01 2.88 7.54
N GLY A 138 -11.87 2.15 6.42
CA GLY A 138 -10.97 1.00 6.31
C GLY A 138 -9.50 1.39 6.31
N ILE A 139 -8.62 0.40 6.50
CA ILE A 139 -7.17 0.61 6.68
C ILE A 139 -6.38 -0.02 5.53
N VAL A 140 -5.39 0.70 4.99
CA VAL A 140 -4.30 0.14 4.17
C VAL A 140 -3.04 0.10 5.01
N CYS A 141 -2.44 -1.07 5.11
CA CYS A 141 -1.11 -1.27 5.68
C CYS A 141 -0.12 -1.39 4.52
N VAL A 142 0.98 -0.64 4.59
CA VAL A 142 2.08 -0.68 3.62
C VAL A 142 3.32 -1.12 4.37
N ASP A 143 3.70 -2.39 4.20
CA ASP A 143 4.94 -2.91 4.77
C ASP A 143 6.15 -2.47 3.95
N ASP A 144 7.34 -2.59 4.53
CA ASP A 144 8.60 -2.23 3.89
C ASP A 144 8.65 -0.87 3.17
N PHE A 145 7.93 0.14 3.69
CA PHE A 145 7.79 1.44 3.01
C PHE A 145 9.10 2.20 2.79
N LYS A 146 10.19 1.80 3.48
CA LYS A 146 11.54 2.34 3.25
C LYS A 146 12.18 1.85 1.96
N ILE A 147 11.73 0.75 1.37
CA ILE A 147 12.20 0.28 0.07
C ILE A 147 11.78 1.31 -0.99
N PRO A 148 12.68 1.77 -1.89
CA PRO A 148 12.38 2.88 -2.80
C PRO A 148 11.13 2.69 -3.68
N SER A 149 10.87 1.47 -4.16
CA SER A 149 9.69 1.15 -4.97
C SER A 149 8.38 1.18 -4.18
N VAL A 150 8.43 0.87 -2.88
CA VAL A 150 7.26 0.93 -1.98
C VAL A 150 7.07 2.34 -1.45
N LYS A 151 8.17 3.06 -1.20
CA LYS A 151 8.18 4.44 -0.70
C LYS A 151 7.33 5.39 -1.53
N ILE A 152 7.26 5.18 -2.85
CA ILE A 152 6.41 5.96 -3.75
C ILE A 152 4.95 5.92 -3.30
N LEU A 153 4.43 4.74 -2.97
CA LEU A 153 3.06 4.58 -2.47
C LEU A 153 2.90 5.26 -1.11
N TYR A 154 3.83 5.03 -0.19
CA TYR A 154 3.80 5.66 1.12
C TYR A 154 3.78 7.20 1.04
N ASP A 155 4.63 7.78 0.19
CA ASP A 155 4.72 9.23 0.02
C ASP A 155 3.42 9.79 -0.58
N PHE A 156 2.82 9.07 -1.54
CA PHE A 156 1.50 9.41 -2.09
C PHE A 156 0.41 9.40 -1.01
N LEU A 157 0.26 8.30 -0.27
CA LEU A 157 -0.76 8.19 0.79
C LEU A 157 -0.55 9.18 1.93
N SER A 158 0.69 9.63 2.17
CA SER A 158 1.01 10.58 3.24
C SER A 158 0.58 12.01 2.94
N ILE A 159 0.28 12.35 1.69
CA ILE A 159 -0.02 13.73 1.28
C ILE A 159 -1.42 13.89 0.69
N GLU A 160 -2.01 12.85 0.10
CA GLU A 160 -3.36 12.94 -0.45
C GLU A 160 -4.43 13.06 0.65
N GLU A 161 -5.55 13.74 0.36
CA GLU A 161 -6.57 14.10 1.36
C GLU A 161 -7.49 12.94 1.73
N GLU A 162 -7.51 11.91 0.91
CA GLU A 162 -8.32 10.72 1.09
C GLU A 162 -7.72 9.75 2.10
N TRP A 163 -6.52 10.03 2.60
CA TRP A 163 -5.76 9.14 3.46
C TRP A 163 -5.25 9.88 4.70
N GLU A 164 -5.30 9.19 5.84
CA GLU A 164 -4.74 9.65 7.11
C GLU A 164 -3.72 8.63 7.59
N LEU A 165 -2.46 9.03 7.78
CA LEU A 165 -1.47 8.19 8.46
C LEU A 165 -1.83 8.06 9.94
N ILE A 166 -2.34 6.91 10.36
CA ILE A 166 -2.77 6.67 11.74
C ILE A 166 -1.62 6.19 12.63
N LYS A 167 -0.67 5.43 12.08
CA LYS A 167 0.45 4.86 12.83
C LYS A 167 1.58 4.41 11.91
N ILE A 168 2.81 4.49 12.41
CA ILE A 168 3.95 3.73 11.89
C ILE A 168 4.41 2.76 12.98
N MET A 169 4.53 1.49 12.63
CA MET A 169 5.13 0.45 13.48
C MET A 169 6.34 -0.11 12.74
N ASN A 170 7.54 0.14 13.25
CA ASN A 170 8.80 -0.32 12.64
C ASN A 170 8.94 0.09 11.16
N ASN A 171 8.66 -0.82 10.23
CA ASN A 171 8.75 -0.59 8.79
C ASN A 171 7.39 -0.64 8.08
N THR A 172 6.29 -0.65 8.85
CA THR A 172 4.92 -0.76 8.36
C THR A 172 4.18 0.54 8.66
N ALA A 173 3.58 1.14 7.64
CA ALA A 173 2.74 2.31 7.77
C ALA A 173 1.26 1.93 7.66
N PHE A 174 0.43 2.50 8.53
CA PHE A 174 -1.01 2.25 8.57
C PHE A 174 -1.75 3.53 8.18
N PHE A 175 -2.54 3.47 7.12
CA PHE A 175 -3.33 4.59 6.61
C PHE A 175 -4.81 4.28 6.69
N LYS A 176 -5.60 5.20 7.21
CA LYS A 176 -7.06 5.13 7.18
C LYS A 176 -7.58 5.83 5.93
N LYS A 177 -8.46 5.16 5.18
CA LYS A 177 -9.21 5.79 4.07
C LYS A 177 -10.27 6.71 4.66
N LEU A 178 -10.22 8.00 4.38
CA LEU A 178 -11.18 8.98 4.89
C LEU A 178 -12.43 9.08 4.00
N GLN A 179 -12.24 8.96 2.69
CA GLN A 179 -13.27 9.15 1.70
C GLN A 179 -12.87 8.49 0.36
N GLU A 180 -13.81 8.43 -0.58
CA GLU A 180 -13.47 8.05 -1.95
C GLU A 180 -12.56 9.10 -2.63
N PRO A 181 -11.69 8.67 -3.57
CA PRO A 181 -10.87 9.56 -4.39
C PRO A 181 -11.70 10.71 -4.95
N LYS A 182 -11.24 11.95 -4.72
CA LYS A 182 -11.87 13.12 -5.34
C LYS A 182 -11.71 13.02 -6.85
N ASN A 183 -12.78 13.34 -7.57
CA ASN A 183 -12.70 13.56 -9.00
C ASN A 183 -11.95 14.88 -9.23
N VAL A 184 -10.66 14.77 -9.52
CA VAL A 184 -9.78 15.90 -9.81
C VAL A 184 -9.65 16.10 -11.32
N ASN A 185 -9.45 17.35 -11.74
CA ASN A 185 -9.12 17.66 -13.13
C ASN A 185 -7.70 17.17 -13.44
N ASP A 186 -7.62 15.95 -13.97
CA ASP A 186 -6.37 15.29 -14.37
C ASP A 186 -5.36 15.26 -13.19
N TRP A 187 -4.06 15.15 -13.49
CA TRP A 187 -2.99 15.07 -12.50
C TRP A 187 -2.83 16.31 -11.61
N THR A 188 -3.27 17.50 -12.05
CA THR A 188 -3.01 18.77 -11.35
C THR A 188 -3.72 18.92 -10.01
N GLY A 189 -4.78 18.14 -9.77
CA GLY A 189 -5.48 18.16 -8.50
C GLY A 189 -4.93 17.20 -7.45
N GLN A 190 -3.96 16.33 -7.79
CA GLN A 190 -3.30 15.45 -6.82
C GLN A 190 -2.17 16.18 -6.12
N LYS A 191 -2.07 16.04 -4.79
CA LYS A 191 -1.05 16.76 -4.01
C LYS A 191 0.37 16.34 -4.35
N ILE A 192 0.57 15.09 -4.76
CA ILE A 192 1.87 14.58 -5.22
C ILE A 192 2.49 15.41 -6.36
N ASN A 193 1.65 16.04 -7.18
CA ASN A 193 2.11 16.79 -8.34
C ASN A 193 2.29 18.30 -8.09
N LEU A 194 1.86 18.81 -6.93
CA LEU A 194 1.92 20.24 -6.61
C LEU A 194 3.33 20.86 -6.72
N PRO A 195 4.42 20.20 -6.28
CA PRO A 195 5.76 20.74 -6.47
C PRO A 195 6.09 21.02 -7.93
N TYR A 196 5.69 20.11 -8.83
CA TYR A 196 5.90 20.27 -10.27
C TYR A 196 5.03 21.37 -10.88
N CYS A 197 3.76 21.47 -10.46
CA CYS A 197 2.87 22.57 -10.87
C CYS A 197 3.44 23.94 -10.50
N TYR A 198 4.00 24.06 -9.29
CA TYR A 198 4.60 25.31 -8.82
C TYR A 198 5.79 25.71 -9.70
N ASP A 199 6.66 24.76 -10.03
CA ASP A 199 7.82 25.00 -10.89
C ASP A 199 7.44 25.42 -12.32
N ILE A 200 6.43 24.80 -12.93
CA ILE A 200 5.90 25.22 -14.23
C ILE A 200 5.39 26.66 -14.17
N ASN A 201 4.58 26.98 -13.16
CA ASN A 201 4.00 28.31 -13.02
C ASN A 201 5.07 29.38 -12.81
N LYS A 202 6.13 29.07 -12.05
CA LYS A 202 7.29 29.94 -11.87
C LYS A 202 8.02 30.18 -13.19
N ARG A 203 8.35 29.13 -13.94
CA ARG A 203 9.02 29.22 -15.26
C ARG A 203 8.18 30.03 -16.26
N ASN A 204 6.86 29.85 -16.27
CA ASN A 204 5.95 30.59 -17.14
C ASN A 204 5.93 32.09 -16.81
N LYS A 205 5.86 32.45 -15.51
CA LYS A 205 5.93 33.86 -15.06
C LYS A 205 7.25 34.51 -15.46
N GLU A 206 8.38 33.82 -15.25
CA GLU A 206 9.72 34.31 -15.63
C GLU A 206 9.83 34.53 -17.16
N SER A 207 9.29 33.60 -17.96
CA SER A 207 9.25 33.71 -19.43
C SER A 207 8.45 34.94 -19.90
N ILE A 208 7.28 35.19 -19.30
CA ILE A 208 6.45 36.37 -19.62
C ILE A 208 7.18 37.67 -19.26
N ILE A 209 7.78 37.75 -18.06
CA ILE A 209 8.55 38.92 -17.62
C ILE A 209 9.72 39.19 -18.57
N ASN A 210 10.44 38.15 -19.00
CA ASN A 210 11.54 38.28 -19.94
C ASN A 210 11.08 38.78 -21.32
N LYS A 211 9.96 38.27 -21.85
CA LYS A 211 9.36 38.76 -23.11
C LYS A 211 8.94 40.24 -22.99
N LEU A 212 8.35 40.65 -21.87
CA LEU A 212 7.96 42.04 -21.62
C LEU A 212 9.18 42.96 -21.56
N LYS A 213 10.23 42.59 -20.81
CA LYS A 213 11.49 43.36 -20.74
C LYS A 213 12.15 43.51 -22.11
N LEU A 214 12.21 42.42 -22.89
CA LEU A 214 12.77 42.45 -24.24
C LEU A 214 11.96 43.36 -25.17
N SER A 215 10.62 43.30 -25.09
CA SER A 215 9.75 44.18 -25.89
C SER A 215 9.94 45.66 -25.55
N HIS A 216 10.14 45.98 -24.27
CA HIS A 216 10.38 47.34 -23.79
C HIS A 216 11.75 47.86 -24.25
N LEU A 217 12.78 47.01 -24.19
CA LEU A 217 14.12 47.33 -24.70
C LEU A 217 14.11 47.60 -26.21
N ILE A 218 13.43 46.75 -27.00
CA ILE A 218 13.28 46.93 -28.44
C ILE A 218 12.55 48.24 -28.77
N LYS A 219 11.46 48.58 -28.05
CA LYS A 219 10.75 49.86 -28.23
C LYS A 219 11.65 51.06 -27.94
N ARG A 220 12.47 50.98 -26.89
CA ARG A 220 13.40 52.06 -26.49
C ARG A 220 14.52 52.25 -27.52
N LEU A 221 15.08 51.16 -28.06
CA LEU A 221 16.08 51.21 -29.13
C LEU A 221 15.52 51.78 -30.44
N LYS A 222 14.26 51.52 -30.78
CA LYS A 222 13.61 52.11 -31.97
C LYS A 222 13.41 53.63 -31.83
N LYS A 223 13.08 54.13 -30.63
CA LYS A 223 12.97 55.57 -30.35
C LYS A 223 14.29 56.35 -30.39
N LEU A 224 15.43 55.68 -30.25
CA LEU A 224 16.75 56.31 -30.28
C LEU A 224 17.36 56.36 -31.70
N LYS A 225 16.72 55.69 -32.68
CA LYS A 225 17.20 55.57 -34.07
C LYS A 225 16.34 56.34 -35.08
N GLY A 226 15.34 57.11 -34.63
CA GLY A 226 14.52 58.00 -35.46
C GLY A 226 14.37 59.34 -34.76
#